data_AF-A0A8C5SUT4-F1
#
_entry.id   AF-A0A8C5SUT4-F1
#
_cell.length_a   1.000
_cell.length_b   1.000
_cell.length_c   1.000
_cell.angle_alpha   90.00
_cell.angle_beta   90.00
_cell.angle_gamma   90.00
#
_symmetry.space_group_name_H-M   'P 1'
#
loop_
_entity.id
_entity.type
_entity.pdbx_description
1 polymer ?
#
loop_
_entity_poly.entity_id
_entity_poly.type
_entity_poly.pdbx_seq_one_letter_code
_entity_poly.pdbx_strand_id
1 'polypeptide(L)'
;MNKQSPDRTGSRRQILERDPSLAVAYVCKVHPKKGTFLVLKAKELGLPIGNAAIAPIITAVKNGENIMFEGKEILAEELCTPPEPSVVFIVLECPHEGFIDAVCENSTLLRYQQDNPENSVALIVHITPDSVLKDSRYKQWLESFGENTQHLILNENCKSIHHLHSYRIQSQLNYIHPKIFPLLKNYHPRKEEEAEFSVPVTQGECLLKYQLRPKREWQKLVAISVCLHSMNSVLAKDLTSLTPNCYPEIVFLGTGSAVPMKIRNVSSTLVNISPTQSVLLDCGEGTFGQLCRHYGDEIDKMLCNIAAIFVSHIHADHHTGLLNILLQRHRALVSQGEPHNPLLLVAPTILKTWLHQYHDNCQQILGHIKMIPAQFLKENANVFKPNANVYIESLMEKCGFREFQTCEVRHCKNAFGCSMVHKSGWKVVYSGDTMPCAALVDMGKDASLLIHEATLEDGMEEEAIEKTHSTTSQAVEVGMRMNAKFIMLNHFSQRYAKIPLFSEDSSEKVGIAFDHMQVTVPLKELPGVWNFTGLGLI
;
A
#
# COMPACT_ATOMS: atom_id res chain seq x y z
N MET A 1 58.70 -18.51 -3.83
CA MET A 1 57.57 -17.95 -3.05
C MET A 1 57.65 -16.44 -3.22
N ASN A 2 56.67 -15.68 -3.71
CA ASN A 2 55.22 -15.89 -3.69
C ASN A 2 54.55 -15.16 -4.88
N LYS A 3 53.67 -15.91 -5.55
CA LYS A 3 52.36 -15.55 -6.13
C LYS A 3 52.27 -14.30 -7.02
N GLN A 4 52.42 -14.52 -8.33
CA GLN A 4 51.68 -13.77 -9.36
C GLN A 4 50.21 -14.25 -9.39
N SER A 5 49.28 -13.29 -9.39
CA SER A 5 47.84 -13.46 -9.52
C SER A 5 47.43 -13.84 -10.95
N PRO A 6 46.52 -14.80 -11.18
CA PRO A 6 45.95 -15.01 -12.49
C PRO A 6 44.79 -14.03 -12.73
N ASP A 7 44.97 -13.27 -13.80
CA ASP A 7 44.00 -12.74 -14.75
C ASP A 7 42.50 -12.80 -14.35
N ARG A 8 41.91 -11.64 -14.08
CA ARG A 8 40.45 -11.45 -14.01
C ARG A 8 39.99 -10.79 -15.30
N THR A 9 39.86 -11.58 -16.35
CA THR A 9 39.03 -11.20 -17.50
C THR A 9 37.59 -11.07 -17.02
N GLY A 10 37.05 -9.86 -17.12
CA GLY A 10 35.72 -9.50 -16.65
C GLY A 10 34.66 -10.23 -17.44
N SER A 11 34.10 -11.30 -16.85
CA SER A 11 32.75 -11.75 -17.16
C SER A 11 31.80 -10.61 -16.77
N ARG A 12 31.37 -9.82 -17.76
CA ARG A 12 30.16 -8.99 -17.65
C ARG A 12 29.06 -9.94 -17.17
N ARG A 13 28.64 -9.81 -15.91
CA ARG A 13 27.37 -10.38 -15.44
C ARG A 13 26.32 -9.92 -16.44
N GLN A 14 25.82 -10.85 -17.26
CA GLN A 14 24.59 -10.65 -18.01
C GLN A 14 23.55 -10.22 -16.97
N ILE A 15 23.11 -8.97 -17.07
CA ILE A 15 21.94 -8.50 -16.35
C ILE A 15 20.83 -9.42 -16.86
N LEU A 16 20.26 -10.23 -15.97
CA LEU A 16 19.07 -11.02 -16.26
C LEU A 16 17.94 -10.02 -16.48
N GLU A 17 17.80 -9.55 -17.72
CA GLU A 17 16.65 -8.75 -18.14
C GLU A 17 15.40 -9.62 -17.95
N ARG A 18 14.43 -9.09 -17.19
CA ARG A 18 13.13 -9.71 -17.05
C ARG A 18 12.46 -9.72 -18.42
N ASP A 19 12.04 -10.88 -18.90
CA ASP A 19 11.27 -11.00 -20.14
C ASP A 19 9.82 -10.54 -19.87
N PRO A 20 9.38 -9.37 -20.41
CA PRO A 20 8.01 -8.90 -20.23
C PRO A 20 6.97 -9.79 -20.93
N SER A 21 7.41 -10.80 -21.71
CA SER A 21 6.55 -11.82 -22.32
C SER A 21 6.36 -13.08 -21.44
N LEU A 22 6.90 -13.09 -20.22
CA LEU A 22 6.78 -14.23 -19.31
C LEU A 22 5.72 -14.00 -18.22
N ALA A 23 4.70 -14.87 -18.20
CA ALA A 23 3.76 -15.04 -17.10
C ALA A 23 3.92 -16.43 -16.48
N VAL A 24 3.70 -16.55 -15.16
CA VAL A 24 3.91 -17.80 -14.43
C VAL A 24 2.56 -18.28 -13.87
N ALA A 25 2.27 -19.56 -14.08
CA ALA A 25 1.15 -20.26 -13.47
C ALA A 25 1.65 -21.42 -12.61
N TYR A 26 0.95 -21.68 -11.51
CA TYR A 26 1.24 -22.75 -10.56
C TYR A 26 0.10 -23.77 -10.56
N VAL A 27 0.43 -25.04 -10.74
CA VAL A 27 -0.49 -26.15 -10.56
C VAL A 27 -0.15 -26.84 -9.25
N CYS A 28 -1.06 -26.76 -8.29
CA CYS A 28 -0.85 -27.23 -6.93
C CYS A 28 -1.66 -28.52 -6.69
N LYS A 29 -0.96 -29.66 -6.61
CA LYS A 29 -1.58 -30.97 -6.32
C LYS A 29 -1.50 -31.28 -4.83
N VAL A 30 -2.67 -31.38 -4.19
CA VAL A 30 -2.75 -31.70 -2.76
C VAL A 30 -2.65 -33.21 -2.58
N HIS A 31 -1.69 -33.67 -1.78
CA HIS A 31 -1.50 -35.09 -1.49
C HIS A 31 -2.80 -35.76 -1.03
N PRO A 32 -3.08 -37.00 -1.49
CA PRO A 32 -4.22 -37.76 -0.99
C PRO A 32 -4.05 -38.05 0.50
N LYS A 33 -5.16 -38.06 1.23
CA LYS A 33 -5.15 -38.38 2.67
C LYS A 33 -5.73 -39.76 2.86
N LYS A 34 -4.91 -40.66 3.43
CA LYS A 34 -5.36 -42.01 3.79
C LYS A 34 -6.47 -41.95 4.85
N GLY A 35 -7.33 -42.95 4.84
CA GLY A 35 -8.37 -43.14 5.84
C GLY A 35 -7.84 -43.12 7.27
N THR A 36 -8.65 -42.60 8.19
CA THR A 36 -8.35 -42.64 9.62
C THR A 36 -8.73 -44.00 10.17
N PHE A 37 -7.82 -44.66 10.87
CA PHE A 37 -8.07 -45.95 11.50
C PHE A 37 -9.06 -45.81 12.66
N LEU A 38 -10.10 -46.63 12.65
CA LEU A 38 -11.22 -46.59 13.58
C LEU A 38 -10.92 -47.50 14.77
N VAL A 39 -10.21 -46.96 15.76
CA VAL A 39 -9.75 -47.69 16.96
C VAL A 39 -10.90 -48.40 17.70
N LEU A 40 -12.08 -47.78 17.78
CA LEU A 40 -13.24 -48.36 18.47
C LEU A 40 -13.79 -49.60 17.75
N LYS A 41 -14.01 -49.52 16.43
CA LYS A 41 -14.41 -50.68 15.61
C LYS A 41 -13.37 -51.80 15.66
N ALA A 42 -12.09 -51.45 15.62
CA ALA A 42 -11.02 -52.43 15.73
C ALA A 42 -11.06 -53.19 17.06
N LYS A 43 -11.39 -52.49 18.17
CA LYS A 43 -11.56 -53.09 19.49
C LYS A 43 -12.78 -54.01 19.56
N GLU A 44 -13.90 -53.62 18.93
CA GLU A 44 -15.11 -54.45 18.81
C GLU A 44 -14.86 -55.75 18.03
N LEU A 45 -14.00 -55.68 17.01
CA LEU A 45 -13.57 -56.82 16.20
C LEU A 45 -12.45 -57.66 16.85
N GLY A 46 -12.08 -57.37 18.11
CA GLY A 46 -11.10 -58.16 18.86
C GLY A 46 -9.63 -57.93 18.44
N LEU A 47 -9.33 -56.90 17.64
CA LEU A 47 -7.97 -56.63 17.19
C LEU A 47 -7.07 -56.21 18.38
N PRO A 48 -5.76 -56.50 18.33
CA PRO A 48 -4.82 -56.33 19.45
C PRO A 48 -4.40 -54.86 19.69
N ILE A 49 -5.38 -53.97 19.91
CA ILE A 49 -5.18 -52.53 20.13
C ILE A 49 -4.29 -52.29 21.35
N GLY A 50 -3.23 -51.48 21.19
CA GLY A 50 -2.26 -51.18 22.25
C GLY A 50 -1.07 -52.15 22.33
N ASN A 51 -1.06 -53.20 21.50
CA ASN A 51 0.07 -54.12 21.34
C ASN A 51 0.86 -53.76 20.07
N ALA A 52 2.18 -54.01 20.05
CA ALA A 52 3.01 -53.86 18.84
C ALA A 52 2.45 -54.64 17.62
N ALA A 53 1.72 -55.73 17.85
CA ALA A 53 1.06 -56.51 16.81
C ALA A 53 0.00 -55.75 15.98
N ILE A 54 -0.51 -54.60 16.46
CA ILE A 54 -1.50 -53.81 15.71
C ILE A 54 -0.89 -52.93 14.62
N ALA A 55 0.39 -52.57 14.72
CA ALA A 55 1.01 -51.64 13.79
C ALA A 55 1.06 -52.14 12.32
N PRO A 56 1.37 -53.42 12.06
CA PRO A 56 1.27 -53.98 10.70
C PRO A 56 -0.17 -53.98 10.18
N ILE A 57 -1.14 -54.30 11.05
CA ILE A 57 -2.57 -54.32 10.71
C ILE A 57 -3.05 -52.92 10.31
N ILE A 58 -2.72 -51.89 11.10
CA ILE A 58 -3.04 -50.48 10.80
C ILE A 58 -2.43 -50.05 9.46
N THR A 59 -1.20 -50.49 9.17
CA THR A 59 -0.52 -50.14 7.92
C THR A 59 -1.21 -50.76 6.71
N ALA A 60 -1.53 -52.06 6.78
CA ALA A 60 -2.24 -52.79 5.73
C ALA A 60 -3.61 -52.17 5.42
N VAL A 61 -4.45 -51.97 6.44
CA VAL A 61 -5.79 -51.40 6.21
C VAL A 61 -5.75 -49.94 5.75
N LYS A 62 -4.76 -49.15 6.18
CA LYS A 62 -4.55 -47.78 5.65
C LYS A 62 -4.06 -47.76 4.20
N ASN A 63 -3.49 -48.85 3.70
CA ASN A 63 -3.17 -49.02 2.28
C ASN A 63 -4.36 -49.54 1.46
N GLY A 64 -5.51 -49.80 2.09
CA GLY A 64 -6.67 -50.39 1.44
C GLY A 64 -6.61 -51.92 1.34
N GLU A 65 -5.69 -52.57 2.07
CA GLU A 65 -5.55 -54.02 2.07
C GLU A 65 -6.53 -54.65 3.08
N ASN A 66 -7.28 -55.66 2.64
CA ASN A 66 -8.08 -56.49 3.54
C ASN A 66 -7.15 -57.35 4.42
N ILE A 67 -7.59 -57.64 5.63
CA ILE A 67 -6.81 -58.44 6.59
C ILE A 67 -7.56 -59.71 6.97
N MET A 68 -6.81 -60.77 7.25
CA MET A 68 -7.34 -61.98 7.88
C MET A 68 -7.02 -61.95 9.37
N PHE A 69 -8.05 -62.08 10.22
CA PHE A 69 -7.89 -62.15 11.66
C PHE A 69 -8.81 -63.26 12.21
N GLU A 70 -8.22 -64.21 12.95
CA GLU A 70 -8.94 -65.36 13.54
C GLU A 70 -9.82 -66.15 12.53
N GLY A 71 -9.38 -66.25 11.28
CA GLY A 71 -10.11 -66.97 10.22
C GLY A 71 -11.24 -66.17 9.56
N LYS A 72 -11.44 -64.90 9.95
CA LYS A 72 -12.39 -63.97 9.32
C LYS A 72 -11.65 -62.93 8.48
N GLU A 73 -12.17 -62.66 7.27
CA GLU A 73 -11.74 -61.52 6.46
C GLU A 73 -12.39 -60.24 7.01
N ILE A 74 -11.58 -59.20 7.22
CA ILE A 74 -12.03 -57.88 7.62
C ILE A 74 -11.61 -56.89 6.53
N LEU A 75 -12.59 -56.18 5.97
CA LEU A 75 -12.34 -55.24 4.89
C LEU A 75 -11.66 -53.97 5.41
N ALA A 76 -10.78 -53.37 4.63
CA ALA A 76 -10.10 -52.12 5.00
C ALA A 76 -11.09 -50.98 5.32
N GLU A 77 -12.20 -50.91 4.59
CA GLU A 77 -13.30 -49.96 4.77
C GLU A 77 -14.10 -50.15 6.08
N GLU A 78 -14.05 -51.35 6.68
CA GLU A 78 -14.65 -51.56 8.00
C GLU A 78 -13.81 -50.89 9.09
N LEU A 79 -12.49 -50.79 8.88
CA LEU A 79 -11.51 -50.33 9.87
C LEU A 79 -10.95 -48.94 9.61
N CYS A 80 -11.19 -48.35 8.44
CA CYS A 80 -10.75 -47.00 8.07
C CYS A 80 -11.90 -46.16 7.54
N THR A 81 -11.87 -44.85 7.83
CA THR A 81 -12.72 -43.91 7.08
C THR A 81 -12.34 -43.92 5.59
N PRO A 82 -13.25 -43.54 4.67
CA PRO A 82 -12.89 -43.40 3.26
C PRO A 82 -11.68 -42.47 3.07
N PRO A 83 -10.77 -42.78 2.12
CA PRO A 83 -9.67 -41.89 1.78
C PRO A 83 -10.19 -40.61 1.13
N GLU A 84 -9.52 -39.49 1.37
CA GLU A 84 -9.82 -38.23 0.68
C GLU A 84 -8.92 -38.14 -0.58
N PRO A 85 -9.52 -38.12 -1.80
CA PRO A 85 -8.75 -38.14 -3.04
C PRO A 85 -7.88 -36.89 -3.20
N SER A 86 -6.87 -37.01 -4.07
CA SER A 86 -6.08 -35.86 -4.51
C SER A 86 -6.98 -34.81 -5.13
N VAL A 87 -6.68 -33.54 -4.89
CA VAL A 87 -7.38 -32.41 -5.52
C VAL A 87 -6.34 -31.43 -6.04
N VAL A 88 -6.65 -30.79 -7.15
CA VAL A 88 -5.78 -29.80 -7.78
C VAL A 88 -6.39 -28.42 -7.63
N PHE A 89 -5.57 -27.41 -7.35
CA PHE A 89 -5.94 -26.03 -7.58
C PHE A 89 -4.86 -25.34 -8.40
N ILE A 90 -5.27 -24.36 -9.20
CA ILE A 90 -4.38 -23.64 -10.11
C ILE A 90 -4.35 -22.17 -9.68
N VAL A 91 -3.17 -21.57 -9.67
CA VAL A 91 -3.00 -20.12 -9.53
C VAL A 91 -2.37 -19.63 -10.82
N LEU A 92 -3.07 -18.80 -11.57
CA LEU A 92 -2.60 -18.30 -12.86
C LEU A 92 -2.65 -16.78 -12.90
N GLU A 93 -1.69 -16.22 -13.62
CA GLU A 93 -1.68 -14.82 -14.00
C GLU A 93 -1.79 -14.72 -15.51
N CYS A 94 -2.75 -13.92 -16.00
CA CYS A 94 -2.86 -13.57 -17.41
C CYS A 94 -2.87 -12.03 -17.49
N PRO A 95 -1.70 -11.38 -17.66
CA PRO A 95 -1.57 -9.95 -17.41
C PRO A 95 -2.36 -9.04 -18.37
N HIS A 96 -2.52 -9.45 -19.63
CA HIS A 96 -3.27 -8.73 -20.66
C HIS A 96 -3.62 -9.67 -21.84
N GLU A 97 -4.35 -9.18 -22.83
CA GLU A 97 -4.96 -9.97 -23.92
C GLU A 97 -3.95 -10.70 -24.81
N GLY A 98 -2.70 -10.22 -24.85
CA GLY A 98 -1.61 -10.82 -25.61
C GLY A 98 -1.09 -12.13 -25.00
N PHE A 99 -1.43 -12.41 -23.73
CA PHE A 99 -1.07 -13.67 -23.07
C PHE A 99 -2.15 -14.75 -23.20
N ILE A 100 -3.33 -14.41 -23.71
CA ILE A 100 -4.49 -15.32 -23.71
C ILE A 100 -4.19 -16.59 -24.48
N ASP A 101 -3.64 -16.49 -25.69
CA ASP A 101 -3.36 -17.68 -26.52
C ASP A 101 -2.31 -18.57 -25.83
N ALA A 102 -1.26 -17.99 -25.26
CA ALA A 102 -0.23 -18.74 -24.53
C ALA A 102 -0.78 -19.47 -23.29
N VAL A 103 -1.76 -18.88 -22.59
CA VAL A 103 -2.47 -19.54 -21.48
C VAL A 103 -3.36 -20.65 -22.01
N CYS A 104 -4.15 -20.38 -23.06
CA CYS A 104 -5.13 -21.31 -23.59
C CYS A 104 -4.49 -22.55 -24.22
N GLU A 105 -3.36 -22.37 -24.91
CA GLU A 105 -2.64 -23.42 -25.62
C GLU A 105 -1.59 -24.12 -24.74
N ASN A 106 -1.46 -23.73 -23.47
CA ASN A 106 -0.44 -24.28 -22.59
C ASN A 106 -0.65 -25.79 -22.37
N SER A 107 0.27 -26.59 -22.90
CA SER A 107 0.20 -28.06 -22.82
C SER A 107 0.11 -28.64 -21.41
N THR A 108 0.56 -27.93 -20.39
CA THR A 108 0.41 -28.37 -18.98
C THR A 108 -1.02 -28.12 -18.51
N LEU A 109 -1.58 -26.94 -18.75
CA LEU A 109 -2.95 -26.59 -18.33
C LEU A 109 -4.01 -27.43 -19.07
N LEU A 110 -3.81 -27.70 -20.36
CA LEU A 110 -4.71 -28.55 -21.16
C LEU A 110 -4.89 -29.96 -20.58
N ARG A 111 -3.87 -30.51 -19.91
CA ARG A 111 -3.97 -31.85 -19.26
C ARG A 111 -4.94 -31.87 -18.08
N TYR A 112 -5.26 -30.71 -17.51
CA TYR A 112 -6.18 -30.57 -16.37
C TYR A 112 -7.62 -30.22 -16.78
N GLN A 113 -7.87 -30.02 -18.08
CA GLN A 113 -9.21 -29.88 -18.64
C GLN A 113 -9.84 -31.25 -18.98
N GLN A 114 -9.01 -32.29 -19.10
CA GLN A 114 -9.48 -33.64 -19.38
C GLN A 114 -10.19 -34.24 -18.16
N ASP A 115 -11.26 -34.99 -18.41
CA ASP A 115 -12.04 -35.65 -17.36
C ASP A 115 -11.24 -36.82 -16.75
N ASN A 116 -10.36 -36.50 -15.81
CA ASN A 116 -9.53 -37.44 -15.08
C ASN A 116 -9.75 -37.27 -13.57
N PRO A 117 -10.31 -38.27 -12.89
CA PRO A 117 -10.58 -38.23 -11.45
C PRO A 117 -9.35 -37.90 -10.58
N GLU A 118 -8.14 -38.28 -11.00
CA GLU A 118 -6.90 -38.02 -10.26
C GLU A 118 -6.37 -36.59 -10.40
N ASN A 119 -6.85 -35.87 -11.41
CA ASN A 119 -6.43 -34.52 -11.77
C ASN A 119 -7.60 -33.53 -11.75
N SER A 120 -8.71 -33.88 -11.08
CA SER A 120 -9.86 -32.99 -10.91
C SER A 120 -9.44 -31.67 -10.27
N VAL A 121 -9.64 -30.58 -11.02
CA VAL A 121 -9.39 -29.22 -10.58
C VAL A 121 -10.59 -28.76 -9.74
N ALA A 122 -10.33 -28.34 -8.50
CA ALA A 122 -11.38 -27.82 -7.62
C ALA A 122 -11.48 -26.28 -7.68
N LEU A 123 -10.34 -25.61 -7.86
CA LEU A 123 -10.27 -24.14 -7.85
C LEU A 123 -9.24 -23.65 -8.86
N ILE A 124 -9.59 -22.61 -9.60
CA ILE A 124 -8.64 -21.80 -10.36
C ILE A 124 -8.69 -20.37 -9.82
N VAL A 125 -7.53 -19.86 -9.42
CA VAL A 125 -7.34 -18.47 -8.98
C VAL A 125 -6.78 -17.67 -10.15
N HIS A 126 -7.55 -16.71 -10.63
CA HIS A 126 -7.24 -15.86 -11.76
C HIS A 126 -6.76 -14.49 -11.28
N ILE A 127 -5.48 -14.21 -11.45
CA ILE A 127 -4.91 -12.87 -11.28
C ILE A 127 -4.88 -12.24 -12.67
N THR A 128 -5.97 -11.61 -13.07
CA THR A 128 -6.23 -11.32 -14.49
C THR A 128 -7.17 -10.12 -14.61
N PRO A 129 -6.84 -9.09 -15.42
CA PRO A 129 -7.68 -7.91 -15.54
C PRO A 129 -9.02 -8.22 -16.18
N ASP A 130 -9.99 -7.34 -15.97
CA ASP A 130 -11.36 -7.53 -16.47
C ASP A 130 -11.43 -7.58 -18.00
N SER A 131 -10.52 -6.89 -18.69
CA SER A 131 -10.46 -6.89 -20.15
C SER A 131 -10.12 -8.27 -20.74
N VAL A 132 -9.29 -9.05 -20.05
CA VAL A 132 -9.01 -10.45 -20.42
C VAL A 132 -10.21 -11.35 -20.13
N LEU A 133 -10.90 -11.13 -19.01
CA LEU A 133 -12.10 -11.92 -18.65
C LEU A 133 -13.26 -11.70 -19.63
N LYS A 134 -13.30 -10.55 -20.30
CA LYS A 134 -14.27 -10.23 -21.36
C LYS A 134 -13.94 -10.89 -22.70
N ASP A 135 -12.69 -11.29 -22.94
CA ASP A 135 -12.26 -11.93 -24.18
C ASP A 135 -12.89 -13.32 -24.34
N SER A 136 -13.46 -13.57 -25.52
CA SER A 136 -14.19 -14.82 -25.81
C SER A 136 -13.29 -16.06 -25.73
N ARG A 137 -12.01 -15.96 -26.11
CA ARG A 137 -11.07 -17.08 -26.04
C ARG A 137 -10.83 -17.50 -24.60
N TYR A 138 -10.67 -16.51 -23.71
CA TYR A 138 -10.47 -16.77 -22.29
C TYR A 138 -11.75 -17.35 -21.64
N LYS A 139 -12.92 -16.84 -22.02
CA LYS A 139 -14.21 -17.40 -21.55
C LYS A 139 -14.39 -18.87 -21.95
N GLN A 140 -14.12 -19.21 -23.22
CA GLN A 140 -14.16 -20.60 -23.69
C GLN A 140 -13.14 -21.48 -22.94
N TRP A 141 -11.97 -20.93 -22.63
CA TRP A 141 -10.98 -21.64 -21.83
C TRP A 141 -11.44 -21.90 -20.40
N LEU A 142 -12.15 -20.95 -19.75
CA LEU A 142 -12.76 -21.17 -18.43
C LEU A 142 -13.77 -22.33 -18.46
N GLU A 143 -14.62 -22.37 -19.50
CA GLU A 143 -15.66 -23.38 -19.71
C GLU A 143 -15.12 -24.80 -19.96
N SER A 144 -13.85 -24.92 -20.33
CA SER A 144 -13.23 -26.21 -20.65
C SER A 144 -12.85 -27.06 -19.42
N PHE A 145 -12.94 -26.49 -18.21
CA PHE A 145 -12.71 -27.24 -16.97
C PHE A 145 -14.00 -27.92 -16.49
N GLY A 146 -13.87 -28.97 -15.66
CA GLY A 146 -15.04 -29.74 -15.22
C GLY A 146 -16.09 -28.88 -14.49
N GLU A 147 -17.37 -29.25 -14.59
CA GLU A 147 -18.53 -28.47 -14.13
C GLU A 147 -18.48 -28.05 -12.65
N ASN A 148 -17.73 -28.77 -11.82
CA ASN A 148 -17.56 -28.49 -10.38
C ASN A 148 -16.37 -27.57 -10.07
N THR A 149 -15.63 -27.11 -11.08
CA THR A 149 -14.47 -26.22 -10.91
C THR A 149 -14.96 -24.84 -10.47
N GLN A 150 -14.40 -24.34 -9.37
CA GLN A 150 -14.65 -22.97 -8.91
C GLN A 150 -13.61 -22.02 -9.50
N HIS A 151 -14.04 -20.83 -9.90
CA HIS A 151 -13.15 -19.80 -10.44
C HIS A 151 -13.13 -18.60 -9.49
N LEU A 152 -11.98 -18.29 -8.92
CA LEU A 152 -11.76 -17.13 -8.06
C LEU A 152 -11.08 -16.03 -8.85
N ILE A 153 -11.76 -14.91 -9.05
CA ILE A 153 -11.23 -13.75 -9.77
C ILE A 153 -10.61 -12.76 -8.78
N LEU A 154 -9.33 -12.45 -8.98
CA LEU A 154 -8.57 -11.43 -8.26
C LEU A 154 -8.13 -10.35 -9.25
N ASN A 155 -8.91 -9.26 -9.32
CA ASN A 155 -8.66 -8.18 -10.27
C ASN A 155 -9.06 -6.80 -9.73
N GLU A 156 -9.00 -5.77 -10.57
CA GLU A 156 -9.34 -4.39 -10.24
C GLU A 156 -10.80 -4.15 -9.85
N ASN A 157 -11.71 -5.10 -10.11
CA ASN A 157 -13.12 -5.01 -9.76
C ASN A 157 -13.43 -5.60 -8.37
N CYS A 158 -12.47 -6.24 -7.71
CA CYS A 158 -12.64 -6.76 -6.35
C CYS A 158 -12.94 -5.64 -5.33
N LYS A 159 -14.08 -5.72 -4.65
CA LYS A 159 -14.56 -4.72 -3.68
C LYS A 159 -14.24 -5.17 -2.26
N SER A 160 -13.28 -4.53 -1.58
CA SER A 160 -13.05 -4.82 -0.15
C SER A 160 -12.56 -3.62 0.65
N ILE A 161 -12.99 -3.53 1.92
CA ILE A 161 -12.48 -2.52 2.86
C ILE A 161 -11.20 -3.08 3.49
N HIS A 162 -10.06 -2.62 3.00
CA HIS A 162 -8.76 -3.16 3.41
C HIS A 162 -8.25 -2.61 4.76
N HIS A 163 -8.84 -1.52 5.30
CA HIS A 163 -8.28 -0.76 6.46
C HIS A 163 -9.35 -0.32 7.47
N LEU A 164 -10.06 -1.28 8.09
CA LEU A 164 -11.17 -1.00 9.01
C LEU A 164 -10.79 -0.04 10.17
N HIS A 165 -9.55 -0.12 10.67
CA HIS A 165 -9.07 0.73 11.77
C HIS A 165 -8.94 2.20 11.34
N SER A 166 -8.45 2.48 10.12
CA SER A 166 -8.38 3.83 9.57
C SER A 166 -9.77 4.46 9.42
N TYR A 167 -10.76 3.70 8.95
CA TYR A 167 -12.15 4.19 8.89
C TYR A 167 -12.70 4.47 10.29
N ARG A 168 -12.44 3.58 11.27
CA ARG A 168 -12.90 3.76 12.65
C ARG A 168 -12.32 5.02 13.29
N ILE A 169 -11.00 5.19 13.25
CA ILE A 169 -10.35 6.38 13.86
C ILE A 169 -10.78 7.65 13.13
N GLN A 170 -10.89 7.63 11.80
CA GLN A 170 -11.34 8.80 11.05
C GLN A 170 -12.78 9.18 11.40
N SER A 171 -13.71 8.23 11.56
CA SER A 171 -15.08 8.52 11.99
C SER A 171 -15.12 9.10 13.41
N GLN A 172 -14.24 8.64 14.29
CA GLN A 172 -14.11 9.19 15.64
C GLN A 172 -13.57 10.63 15.63
N LEU A 173 -12.52 10.90 14.84
CA LEU A 173 -11.97 12.24 14.67
C LEU A 173 -12.97 13.18 13.97
N ASN A 174 -13.74 12.67 13.00
CA ASN A 174 -14.82 13.40 12.35
C ASN A 174 -15.87 13.88 13.34
N TYR A 175 -16.21 13.07 14.35
CA TYR A 175 -17.14 13.47 15.41
C TYR A 175 -16.62 14.68 16.22
N ILE A 176 -15.31 14.81 16.38
CA ILE A 176 -14.68 15.96 17.05
C ILE A 176 -14.71 17.19 16.15
N HIS A 177 -14.29 17.04 14.89
CA HIS A 177 -14.18 18.17 13.96
C HIS A 177 -14.38 17.76 12.50
N PRO A 178 -15.64 17.74 11.99
CA PRO A 178 -15.95 17.18 10.67
C PRO A 178 -15.22 17.84 9.50
N LYS A 179 -14.94 19.15 9.62
CA LYS A 179 -14.23 19.92 8.59
C LYS A 179 -12.74 19.59 8.49
N ILE A 180 -12.08 19.27 9.61
CA ILE A 180 -10.65 18.93 9.66
C ILE A 180 -10.46 17.44 9.40
N PHE A 181 -11.40 16.61 9.82
CA PHE A 181 -11.37 15.16 9.64
C PHE A 181 -12.55 14.71 8.80
N PRO A 182 -12.51 14.85 7.47
CA PRO A 182 -13.60 14.40 6.60
C PRO A 182 -13.76 12.87 6.66
N LEU A 183 -14.98 12.38 6.48
CA LEU A 183 -15.20 10.94 6.35
C LEU A 183 -14.48 10.39 5.11
N LEU A 184 -13.90 9.19 5.26
CA LEU A 184 -13.26 8.49 4.14
C LEU A 184 -14.31 8.06 3.12
N LYS A 185 -13.94 8.14 1.85
CA LYS A 185 -14.75 7.75 0.71
C LYS A 185 -14.45 6.32 0.31
N ASN A 186 -15.39 5.72 -0.40
CA ASN A 186 -15.16 4.48 -1.13
C ASN A 186 -14.71 4.84 -2.54
N TYR A 187 -13.68 4.15 -3.02
CA TYR A 187 -13.23 4.25 -4.40
C TYR A 187 -13.67 3.00 -5.15
N HIS A 188 -14.37 3.19 -6.26
CA HIS A 188 -14.74 2.11 -7.17
C HIS A 188 -13.95 2.28 -8.46
N PRO A 189 -12.96 1.41 -8.74
CA PRO A 189 -12.01 1.62 -9.81
C PRO A 189 -12.61 1.79 -11.20
N ARG A 190 -13.81 1.23 -11.45
CA ARG A 190 -14.61 1.39 -12.68
C ARG A 190 -16.11 1.16 -12.44
N LYS A 191 -16.94 1.80 -13.27
CA LYS A 191 -18.39 1.54 -13.44
C LYS A 191 -18.67 0.73 -14.72
N GLU A 192 -17.74 -0.13 -15.14
CA GLU A 192 -17.96 -0.98 -16.30
C GLU A 192 -18.86 -2.17 -15.94
N GLU A 193 -19.60 -2.68 -16.93
CA GLU A 193 -20.34 -3.93 -16.78
C GLU A 193 -19.36 -5.06 -16.47
N GLU A 194 -19.65 -5.80 -15.40
CA GLU A 194 -18.87 -6.96 -14.97
C GLU A 194 -19.00 -8.05 -16.03
N ALA A 195 -17.93 -8.81 -16.27
CA ALA A 195 -17.97 -9.91 -17.22
C ALA A 195 -19.03 -10.97 -16.81
N GLU A 196 -19.87 -11.37 -17.75
CA GLU A 196 -20.79 -12.50 -17.56
C GLU A 196 -20.09 -13.84 -17.82
N PHE A 197 -20.38 -14.83 -16.97
CA PHE A 197 -19.79 -16.17 -17.01
C PHE A 197 -20.88 -17.24 -16.95
N SER A 198 -20.68 -18.32 -17.70
CA SER A 198 -21.50 -19.54 -17.69
C SER A 198 -21.06 -20.54 -16.61
N VAL A 199 -19.88 -20.35 -16.03
CA VAL A 199 -19.26 -21.20 -15.01
C VAL A 199 -19.36 -20.59 -13.61
N PRO A 200 -19.21 -21.39 -12.53
CA PRO A 200 -19.20 -20.87 -11.16
C PRO A 200 -18.02 -19.93 -10.90
N VAL A 201 -18.30 -18.63 -10.88
CA VAL A 201 -17.31 -17.57 -10.60
C VAL A 201 -17.58 -16.91 -9.25
N THR A 202 -16.52 -16.68 -8.48
CA THR A 202 -16.52 -15.92 -7.24
C THR A 202 -15.50 -14.79 -7.34
N GLN A 203 -15.91 -13.55 -7.04
CA GLN A 203 -14.96 -12.45 -6.91
C GLN A 203 -14.24 -12.52 -5.56
N GLY A 204 -12.94 -12.22 -5.58
CA GLY A 204 -12.14 -12.14 -4.37
C GLY A 204 -12.56 -10.99 -3.45
N GLU A 205 -12.58 -11.28 -2.16
CA GLU A 205 -12.84 -10.33 -1.09
C GLU A 205 -11.81 -10.55 0.03
N CYS A 206 -11.43 -9.51 0.78
CA CYS A 206 -10.60 -9.73 1.98
C CYS A 206 -11.33 -10.61 2.99
N LEU A 207 -10.57 -11.48 3.66
CA LEU A 207 -11.07 -12.47 4.63
C LEU A 207 -11.98 -13.57 4.05
N LEU A 208 -12.21 -13.58 2.73
CA LEU A 208 -12.80 -14.72 2.05
C LEU A 208 -11.88 -15.93 2.19
N LYS A 209 -12.41 -17.05 2.69
CA LYS A 209 -11.68 -18.30 2.83
C LYS A 209 -12.30 -19.36 1.94
N TYR A 210 -11.49 -20.03 1.13
CA TYR A 210 -11.91 -21.25 0.44
C TYR A 210 -11.39 -22.47 1.18
N GLN A 211 -12.28 -23.39 1.52
CA GLN A 211 -11.89 -24.67 2.07
C GLN A 211 -11.85 -25.70 0.94
N LEU A 212 -10.69 -26.32 0.70
CA LEU A 212 -10.54 -27.38 -0.30
C LEU A 212 -11.03 -28.75 0.20
N ARG A 213 -10.94 -28.97 1.52
CA ARG A 213 -11.31 -30.23 2.21
C ARG A 213 -11.79 -29.96 3.63
N PRO A 214 -12.76 -30.74 4.17
CA PRO A 214 -13.55 -31.77 3.50
C PRO A 214 -14.74 -31.21 2.70
N LYS A 215 -15.09 -29.94 2.90
CA LYS A 215 -16.15 -29.23 2.18
C LYS A 215 -15.52 -28.24 1.21
N ARG A 216 -15.87 -28.33 -0.08
CA ARG A 216 -15.40 -27.45 -1.16
C ARG A 216 -16.23 -26.18 -1.22
N GLU A 217 -16.22 -25.40 -0.14
CA GLU A 217 -17.11 -24.26 0.04
C GLU A 217 -16.37 -22.99 0.45
N TRP A 218 -16.98 -21.86 0.12
CA TRP A 218 -16.54 -20.55 0.55
C TRP A 218 -17.07 -20.25 1.96
N GLN A 219 -16.17 -19.82 2.83
CA GLN A 219 -16.49 -19.28 4.14
C GLN A 219 -16.14 -17.80 4.13
N LYS A 220 -17.18 -16.98 4.08
CA LYS A 220 -17.04 -15.57 4.42
C LYS A 220 -16.96 -15.49 5.93
N LEU A 221 -15.78 -15.17 6.46
CA LEU A 221 -15.76 -14.54 7.77
C LEU A 221 -16.49 -13.22 7.59
N VAL A 222 -17.57 -13.03 8.35
CA VAL A 222 -18.19 -11.71 8.45
C VAL A 222 -17.11 -10.80 9.02
N ALA A 223 -16.37 -10.12 8.14
CA ALA A 223 -15.81 -8.83 8.47
C ALA A 223 -17.01 -8.10 9.03
N ILE A 224 -16.99 -7.77 10.33
CA ILE A 224 -18.03 -6.94 10.92
C ILE A 224 -18.14 -5.78 9.96
N SER A 225 -19.22 -5.78 9.18
CA SER A 225 -19.65 -4.61 8.44
C SER A 225 -19.95 -3.68 9.58
N VAL A 226 -18.94 -2.90 9.98
CA VAL A 226 -19.17 -1.75 10.82
C VAL A 226 -20.14 -0.98 9.97
N CYS A 227 -21.39 -1.05 10.43
CA CYS A 227 -22.54 -0.56 9.74
C CYS A 227 -22.33 0.95 9.62
N LEU A 228 -21.62 1.40 8.58
CA LEU A 228 -21.53 2.81 8.23
C LEU A 228 -22.95 3.35 8.00
N HIS A 229 -23.90 2.48 7.64
CA HIS A 229 -25.33 2.79 7.59
C HIS A 229 -25.92 3.23 8.94
N SER A 230 -25.45 2.74 10.10
CA SER A 230 -25.98 3.20 11.40
C SER A 230 -25.27 4.45 11.94
N MET A 231 -24.18 4.90 11.32
CA MET A 231 -23.58 6.21 11.62
C MET A 231 -24.01 7.30 10.62
N ASN A 232 -24.32 6.93 9.38
CA ASN A 232 -24.84 7.86 8.37
C ASN A 232 -26.26 8.36 8.68
N SER A 233 -27.05 7.66 9.49
CA SER A 233 -28.43 8.04 9.80
C SER A 233 -28.57 9.13 10.88
N VAL A 234 -27.48 9.56 11.54
CA VAL A 234 -27.55 10.54 12.65
C VAL A 234 -27.05 11.94 12.27
N LEU A 235 -26.38 12.14 11.12
CA LEU A 235 -25.77 13.44 10.80
C LEU A 235 -26.01 13.88 9.36
N ALA A 236 -27.29 14.09 9.04
CA ALA A 236 -27.70 15.06 8.03
C ALA A 236 -28.27 16.29 8.76
N LYS A 237 -27.39 17.04 9.44
CA LYS A 237 -27.70 18.41 9.87
C LYS A 237 -26.66 19.34 9.27
N ASP A 238 -27.13 20.10 8.29
CA ASP A 238 -26.55 21.34 7.75
C ASP A 238 -25.07 21.33 7.35
N LEU A 239 -24.77 20.61 6.25
CA LEU A 239 -23.58 20.86 5.43
C LEU A 239 -23.85 21.99 4.42
N THR A 240 -24.18 23.18 4.92
CA THR A 240 -24.22 24.40 4.12
C THR A 240 -23.52 25.53 4.85
N SER A 241 -22.20 25.60 4.73
CA SER A 241 -21.53 26.88 4.49
C SER A 241 -20.26 26.61 3.67
N LEU A 242 -20.33 26.97 2.38
CA LEU A 242 -19.16 27.09 1.52
C LEU A 242 -18.28 28.20 2.11
N THR A 243 -17.31 27.84 2.96
CA THR A 243 -16.21 28.74 3.21
C THR A 243 -15.44 28.88 1.90
N PRO A 244 -15.08 30.11 1.47
CA PRO A 244 -14.30 30.29 0.26
C PRO A 244 -13.05 29.39 0.32
N ASN A 245 -12.73 28.72 -0.79
CA ASN A 245 -11.60 27.78 -0.87
C ASN A 245 -10.30 28.51 -0.48
N CYS A 246 -9.88 28.38 0.78
CA CYS A 246 -8.64 28.95 1.29
C CYS A 246 -7.50 28.00 0.92
N TYR A 247 -6.56 28.49 0.12
CA TYR A 247 -5.35 27.77 -0.26
C TYR A 247 -4.11 28.38 0.43
N PRO A 248 -3.13 27.55 0.81
CA PRO A 248 -3.03 26.13 0.56
C PRO A 248 -3.94 25.33 1.50
N GLU A 249 -4.48 24.23 0.98
CA GLU A 249 -5.06 23.16 1.79
C GLU A 249 -4.02 22.05 1.90
N ILE A 250 -3.86 21.50 3.10
CA ILE A 250 -2.85 20.51 3.44
C ILE A 250 -3.56 19.27 3.95
N VAL A 251 -3.37 18.15 3.26
CA VAL A 251 -3.94 16.85 3.58
C VAL A 251 -2.81 15.91 4.00
N PHE A 252 -2.83 15.47 5.25
CA PHE A 252 -1.85 14.53 5.77
C PHE A 252 -2.27 13.11 5.38
N LEU A 253 -1.67 12.55 4.34
CA LEU A 253 -2.03 11.22 3.84
C LEU A 253 -1.39 10.11 4.67
N GLY A 254 -0.24 10.36 5.27
CA GLY A 254 0.43 9.44 6.18
C GLY A 254 1.34 10.18 7.13
N THR A 255 1.29 9.78 8.40
CA THR A 255 1.84 10.52 9.54
C THR A 255 2.75 9.69 10.43
N GLY A 256 3.05 8.45 10.06
CA GLY A 256 3.88 7.52 10.82
C GLY A 256 5.28 7.37 10.25
N SER A 257 6.21 6.99 11.13
CA SER A 257 7.61 6.70 10.80
C SER A 257 7.88 5.22 10.51
N ALA A 258 8.79 4.96 9.56
CA ALA A 258 9.46 3.71 9.21
C ALA A 258 8.60 2.57 8.64
N VAL A 259 7.51 2.18 9.32
CA VAL A 259 6.69 1.01 8.95
C VAL A 259 5.23 1.47 8.87
N PRO A 260 4.37 0.92 7.99
CA PRO A 260 2.93 1.20 8.06
C PRO A 260 2.27 0.49 9.25
N MET A 261 1.38 1.16 9.98
CA MET A 261 0.56 0.53 11.03
C MET A 261 -0.94 0.67 10.79
N LYS A 262 -1.73 0.00 11.65
CA LYS A 262 -3.20 -0.04 11.58
C LYS A 262 -3.88 1.33 11.49
N ILE A 263 -3.29 2.38 12.07
CA ILE A 263 -3.91 3.72 12.21
C ILE A 263 -3.09 4.87 11.61
N ARG A 264 -1.82 4.64 11.25
CA ARG A 264 -0.94 5.64 10.63
C ARG A 264 -0.19 4.97 9.49
N ASN A 265 -0.32 5.50 8.29
CA ASN A 265 0.50 5.16 7.15
C ASN A 265 1.84 5.92 7.21
N VAL A 266 2.81 5.49 6.39
CA VAL A 266 4.11 6.17 6.25
C VAL A 266 4.00 7.53 5.55
N SER A 267 5.04 8.36 5.69
CA SER A 267 5.11 9.75 5.24
C SER A 267 4.52 10.03 3.86
N SER A 268 3.46 10.82 3.84
CA SER A 268 3.05 11.58 2.66
C SER A 268 2.11 12.72 3.06
N THR A 269 2.38 13.92 2.58
CA THR A 269 1.54 15.10 2.81
C THR A 269 1.24 15.79 1.49
N LEU A 270 -0.03 15.96 1.17
CA LEU A 270 -0.48 16.64 -0.04
C LEU A 270 -0.77 18.11 0.26
N VAL A 271 -0.15 19.01 -0.50
CA VAL A 271 -0.37 20.45 -0.45
C VAL A 271 -1.13 20.86 -1.71
N ASN A 272 -2.44 21.04 -1.58
CA ASN A 272 -3.27 21.62 -2.62
C ASN A 272 -3.03 23.12 -2.63
N ILE A 273 -2.43 23.62 -3.71
CA ILE A 273 -2.09 25.04 -3.88
C ILE A 273 -3.25 25.79 -4.53
N SER A 274 -4.04 25.09 -5.34
CA SER A 274 -5.24 25.58 -6.00
C SER A 274 -6.19 24.40 -6.27
N PRO A 275 -7.37 24.61 -6.86
CA PRO A 275 -8.27 23.51 -7.23
C PRO A 275 -7.68 22.53 -8.26
N THR A 276 -6.60 22.92 -8.95
CA THR A 276 -6.03 22.18 -10.09
C THR A 276 -4.53 21.93 -9.99
N GLN A 277 -3.87 22.38 -8.91
CA GLN A 277 -2.42 22.23 -8.74
C GLN A 277 -2.10 21.83 -7.31
N SER A 278 -1.33 20.75 -7.18
CA SER A 278 -0.92 20.21 -5.90
C SER A 278 0.54 19.77 -5.92
N VAL A 279 1.16 19.82 -4.74
CA VAL A 279 2.51 19.30 -4.49
C VAL A 279 2.43 18.22 -3.42
N LEU A 280 3.07 17.09 -3.67
CA LEU A 280 3.21 16.04 -2.66
C LEU A 280 4.56 16.19 -1.94
N LEU A 281 4.54 16.17 -0.61
CA LEU A 281 5.71 16.14 0.25
C LEU A 281 5.87 14.72 0.78
N ASP A 282 6.91 14.04 0.30
CA ASP A 282 7.16 12.62 0.45
C ASP A 282 6.01 11.73 -0.07
N CYS A 283 6.38 10.51 -0.44
CA CYS A 283 5.53 9.57 -1.14
C CYS A 283 5.85 8.13 -0.72
N GLY A 284 5.72 7.86 0.58
CA GLY A 284 5.89 6.52 1.15
C GLY A 284 4.90 5.48 0.60
N GLU A 285 5.14 4.22 0.94
CA GLU A 285 4.25 3.10 0.60
C GLU A 285 2.78 3.40 0.96
N GLY A 286 1.84 2.94 0.13
CA GLY A 286 0.41 3.09 0.41
C GLY A 286 -0.18 4.48 0.12
N THR A 287 0.63 5.48 -0.27
CA THR A 287 0.16 6.85 -0.60
C THR A 287 -1.01 6.87 -1.60
N PHE A 288 -0.93 6.08 -2.69
CA PHE A 288 -2.04 5.97 -3.65
C PHE A 288 -3.33 5.46 -2.99
N GLY A 289 -3.22 4.45 -2.12
CA GLY A 289 -4.38 3.94 -1.37
C GLY A 289 -4.98 4.98 -0.42
N GLN A 290 -4.14 5.82 0.20
CA GLN A 290 -4.62 6.94 1.03
C GLN A 290 -5.32 8.01 0.19
N LEU A 291 -4.81 8.33 -1.00
CA LEU A 291 -5.50 9.22 -1.94
C LEU A 291 -6.86 8.64 -2.37
N CYS A 292 -6.94 7.35 -2.70
CA CYS A 292 -8.21 6.70 -3.05
C CYS A 292 -9.24 6.80 -1.91
N ARG A 293 -8.83 6.60 -0.66
CA ARG A 293 -9.71 6.71 0.51
C ARG A 293 -10.15 8.14 0.79
N HIS A 294 -9.31 9.12 0.49
CA HIS A 294 -9.64 10.52 0.75
C HIS A 294 -10.51 11.12 -0.37
N TYR A 295 -10.17 10.86 -1.63
CA TYR A 295 -10.80 11.47 -2.80
C TYR A 295 -11.89 10.62 -3.44
N GLY A 296 -11.91 9.30 -3.22
CA GLY A 296 -12.90 8.39 -3.79
C GLY A 296 -12.89 8.44 -5.31
N ASP A 297 -14.05 8.62 -5.92
CA ASP A 297 -14.22 8.67 -7.38
C ASP A 297 -13.50 9.88 -8.04
N GLU A 298 -13.11 10.91 -7.28
CA GLU A 298 -12.35 12.06 -7.80
C GLU A 298 -10.83 11.78 -7.92
N ILE A 299 -10.38 10.54 -7.68
CA ILE A 299 -8.95 10.19 -7.64
C ILE A 299 -8.21 10.49 -8.95
N ASP A 300 -8.81 10.20 -10.11
CA ASP A 300 -8.14 10.42 -11.40
C ASP A 300 -7.85 11.91 -11.61
N LYS A 301 -8.83 12.77 -11.30
CA LYS A 301 -8.67 14.23 -11.33
C LYS A 301 -7.61 14.69 -10.34
N MET A 302 -7.64 14.16 -9.11
CA MET A 302 -6.64 14.48 -8.10
C MET A 302 -5.23 14.10 -8.55
N LEU A 303 -5.03 12.91 -9.12
CA LEU A 303 -3.74 12.49 -9.65
C LEU A 303 -3.23 13.42 -10.76
N CYS A 304 -4.12 13.87 -11.65
CA CYS A 304 -3.78 14.82 -12.71
C CYS A 304 -3.33 16.18 -12.15
N ASN A 305 -3.94 16.63 -11.05
CA ASN A 305 -3.60 17.88 -10.36
C ASN A 305 -2.21 17.86 -9.69
N ILE A 306 -1.62 16.69 -9.42
CA ILE A 306 -0.28 16.61 -8.82
C ILE A 306 0.74 17.10 -9.87
N ALA A 307 1.30 18.27 -9.60
CA ALA A 307 2.24 18.97 -10.49
C ALA A 307 3.69 18.63 -10.15
N ALA A 308 3.98 18.46 -8.86
CA ALA A 308 5.30 18.10 -8.37
C ALA A 308 5.26 17.18 -7.15
N ILE A 309 6.35 16.45 -6.96
CA ILE A 309 6.64 15.69 -5.73
C ILE A 309 8.00 16.14 -5.22
N PHE A 310 8.06 16.50 -3.94
CA PHE A 310 9.30 16.64 -3.19
C PHE A 310 9.55 15.35 -2.41
N VAL A 311 10.72 14.73 -2.59
CA VAL A 311 11.20 13.63 -1.75
C VAL A 311 12.35 14.15 -0.90
N SER A 312 12.21 14.08 0.41
CA SER A 312 13.16 14.62 1.39
C SER A 312 14.48 13.85 1.38
N HIS A 313 14.43 12.52 1.39
CA HIS A 313 15.59 11.64 1.46
C HIS A 313 15.29 10.20 0.95
N ILE A 314 16.25 9.27 1.08
CA ILE A 314 16.21 7.93 0.46
C ILE A 314 15.68 6.81 1.37
N HIS A 315 15.17 7.10 2.57
CA HIS A 315 14.54 6.04 3.36
C HIS A 315 13.20 5.64 2.75
N ALA A 316 12.92 4.34 2.80
CA ALA A 316 11.87 3.71 2.02
C ALA A 316 10.47 4.26 2.33
N ASP A 317 10.22 4.61 3.59
CA ASP A 317 9.00 5.21 4.11
C ASP A 317 8.68 6.60 3.55
N HIS A 318 9.59 7.21 2.79
CA HIS A 318 9.38 8.52 2.16
C HIS A 318 9.26 8.48 0.63
N HIS A 319 9.52 7.35 -0.04
CA HIS A 319 9.55 7.36 -1.52
C HIS A 319 9.08 6.08 -2.22
N THR A 320 8.88 4.95 -1.55
CA THR A 320 8.54 3.69 -2.25
C THR A 320 7.18 3.74 -2.96
N GLY A 321 6.25 4.54 -2.48
CA GLY A 321 4.95 4.78 -3.12
C GLY A 321 5.03 5.57 -4.43
N LEU A 322 6.16 6.25 -4.70
CA LEU A 322 6.37 7.06 -5.90
C LEU A 322 6.11 6.26 -7.18
N LEU A 323 6.59 5.01 -7.23
CA LEU A 323 6.44 4.14 -8.40
C LEU A 323 4.96 3.98 -8.78
N ASN A 324 4.12 3.66 -7.81
CA ASN A 324 2.70 3.46 -8.04
C ASN A 324 2.00 4.79 -8.40
N ILE A 325 2.37 5.90 -7.75
CA ILE A 325 1.83 7.22 -8.12
C ILE A 325 2.13 7.58 -9.56
N LEU A 326 3.34 7.32 -10.06
CA LEU A 326 3.69 7.60 -11.47
C LEU A 326 2.83 6.81 -12.44
N LEU A 327 2.64 5.52 -12.19
CA LEU A 327 1.84 4.63 -13.03
C LEU A 327 0.35 5.00 -13.00
N GLN A 328 -0.21 5.21 -11.81
CA GLN A 328 -1.62 5.58 -11.65
C GLN A 328 -1.90 6.97 -12.20
N ARG A 329 -0.98 7.93 -12.04
CA ARG A 329 -1.12 9.26 -12.64
C ARG A 329 -1.06 9.20 -14.16
N HIS A 330 -0.18 8.39 -14.75
CA HIS A 330 -0.19 8.21 -16.19
C HIS A 330 -1.51 7.63 -16.69
N ARG A 331 -2.03 6.58 -16.01
CA ARG A 331 -3.35 5.99 -16.29
C ARG A 331 -4.47 7.02 -16.17
N ALA A 332 -4.45 7.86 -15.14
CA ALA A 332 -5.44 8.91 -14.94
C ALA A 332 -5.38 10.00 -16.03
N LEU A 333 -4.20 10.42 -16.47
CA LEU A 333 -4.09 11.36 -17.58
C LEU A 333 -4.72 10.79 -18.86
N VAL A 334 -4.45 9.52 -19.16
CA VAL A 334 -5.05 8.84 -20.32
C VAL A 334 -6.57 8.71 -20.18
N SER A 335 -7.08 8.33 -19.00
CA SER A 335 -8.53 8.18 -18.77
C SER A 335 -9.28 9.51 -18.87
N GLN A 336 -8.64 10.62 -18.48
CA GLN A 336 -9.20 11.96 -18.56
C GLN A 336 -8.99 12.62 -19.94
N GLY A 337 -8.30 11.96 -20.88
CA GLY A 337 -7.99 12.54 -22.19
C GLY A 337 -6.96 13.69 -22.13
N GLU A 338 -6.22 13.78 -21.03
CA GLU A 338 -5.18 14.79 -20.82
C GLU A 338 -3.88 14.40 -21.53
N PRO A 339 -3.14 15.37 -22.10
CA PRO A 339 -1.87 15.08 -22.74
C PRO A 339 -0.84 14.55 -21.73
N HIS A 340 0.13 13.78 -22.23
CA HIS A 340 1.25 13.35 -21.42
C HIS A 340 1.99 14.57 -20.84
N ASN A 341 2.03 14.65 -19.51
CA ASN A 341 2.60 15.75 -18.77
C ASN A 341 3.50 15.20 -17.66
N PRO A 342 4.82 15.12 -17.88
CA PRO A 342 5.75 14.60 -16.88
C PRO A 342 5.68 15.36 -15.56
N LEU A 343 5.73 14.61 -14.47
CA LEU A 343 5.74 15.10 -13.10
C LEU A 343 7.09 15.74 -12.76
N LEU A 344 7.08 16.90 -12.10
CA LEU A 344 8.31 17.51 -11.60
C LEU A 344 8.72 16.80 -10.29
N LEU A 345 9.89 16.18 -10.26
CA LEU A 345 10.38 15.45 -9.09
C LEU A 345 11.56 16.18 -8.47
N VAL A 346 11.34 16.87 -7.36
CA VAL A 346 12.42 17.48 -6.55
C VAL A 346 12.91 16.43 -5.56
N ALA A 347 14.15 15.97 -5.70
CA ALA A 347 14.64 14.87 -4.86
C ALA A 347 16.18 14.82 -4.77
N PRO A 348 16.75 14.14 -3.77
CA PRO A 348 18.17 13.80 -3.72
C PRO A 348 18.60 13.07 -5.00
N THR A 349 19.79 13.41 -5.50
CA THR A 349 20.37 12.77 -6.69
C THR A 349 20.47 11.24 -6.59
N ILE A 350 20.64 10.69 -5.39
CA ILE A 350 20.73 9.23 -5.18
C ILE A 350 19.44 8.49 -5.57
N LEU A 351 18.27 9.14 -5.44
CA LEU A 351 16.98 8.55 -5.82
C LEU A 351 16.94 8.23 -7.32
N LYS A 352 17.68 8.99 -8.15
CA LYS A 352 17.79 8.74 -9.58
C LYS A 352 18.30 7.32 -9.88
N THR A 353 19.30 6.85 -9.14
CA THR A 353 19.88 5.52 -9.36
C THR A 353 18.84 4.44 -9.14
N TRP A 354 18.05 4.54 -8.07
CA TRP A 354 16.97 3.60 -7.78
C TRP A 354 15.88 3.61 -8.87
N LEU A 355 15.48 4.80 -9.33
CA LEU A 355 14.48 4.95 -10.40
C LEU A 355 14.97 4.36 -11.73
N HIS A 356 16.26 4.53 -12.06
CA HIS A 356 16.87 3.90 -13.24
C HIS A 356 16.87 2.37 -13.11
N GLN A 357 17.28 1.83 -11.96
CA GLN A 357 17.25 0.39 -11.74
C GLN A 357 15.84 -0.19 -11.91
N TYR A 358 14.82 0.46 -11.35
CA TYR A 358 13.45 0.02 -11.55
C TYR A 358 12.99 0.17 -13.02
N HIS A 359 13.35 1.27 -13.68
CA HIS A 359 13.01 1.49 -15.09
C HIS A 359 13.59 0.42 -16.02
N ASP A 360 14.86 0.11 -15.84
CA ASP A 360 15.61 -0.80 -16.70
C ASP A 360 15.20 -2.28 -16.45
N ASN A 361 14.77 -2.63 -15.23
CA ASN A 361 14.55 -4.03 -14.84
C ASN A 361 13.09 -4.40 -14.52
N CYS A 362 12.20 -3.43 -14.30
CA CYS A 362 10.83 -3.69 -13.85
C CYS A 362 9.77 -3.09 -14.77
N GLN A 363 9.72 -1.76 -14.89
CA GLN A 363 8.72 -1.08 -15.73
C GLN A 363 9.19 0.31 -16.13
N GLN A 364 8.96 0.69 -17.38
CA GLN A 364 9.39 1.97 -17.91
C GLN A 364 8.66 3.15 -17.25
N ILE A 365 9.31 3.82 -16.29
CA ILE A 365 8.74 4.99 -15.59
C ILE A 365 9.41 6.35 -15.85
N LEU A 366 10.66 6.38 -16.35
CA LEU A 366 11.45 7.63 -16.43
C LEU A 366 10.84 8.66 -17.39
N GLY A 367 10.08 8.23 -18.39
CA GLY A 367 9.33 9.13 -19.27
C GLY A 367 8.24 9.93 -18.54
N HIS A 368 7.81 9.51 -17.35
CA HIS A 368 6.78 10.19 -16.56
C HIS A 368 7.33 11.25 -15.60
N ILE A 369 8.66 11.47 -15.54
CA ILE A 369 9.27 12.40 -14.59
C ILE A 369 10.26 13.37 -15.25
N LYS A 370 10.36 14.56 -14.65
CA LYS A 370 11.42 15.55 -14.87
C LYS A 370 12.06 15.86 -13.53
N MET A 371 13.24 15.28 -13.30
CA MET A 371 13.92 15.37 -12.00
C MET A 371 14.69 16.70 -11.84
N ILE A 372 14.47 17.34 -10.70
CA ILE A 372 15.21 18.51 -10.20
C ILE A 372 16.01 18.04 -8.98
N PRO A 373 17.34 18.01 -9.04
CA PRO A 373 18.16 17.70 -7.86
C PRO A 373 17.87 18.69 -6.73
N ALA A 374 17.49 18.20 -5.55
CA ALA A 374 17.20 19.04 -4.39
C ALA A 374 18.38 19.98 -4.06
N GLN A 375 19.63 19.55 -4.29
CA GLN A 375 20.84 20.35 -4.09
C GLN A 375 20.87 21.64 -4.92
N PHE A 376 20.18 21.69 -6.06
CA PHE A 376 20.16 22.88 -6.94
C PHE A 376 19.21 23.97 -6.44
N LEU A 377 18.39 23.67 -5.43
CA LEU A 377 17.45 24.60 -4.82
C LEU A 377 17.95 25.11 -3.46
N LYS A 378 19.20 24.80 -3.08
CA LYS A 378 19.85 25.40 -1.92
C LYS A 378 20.14 26.87 -2.18
N GLU A 379 20.11 27.67 -1.12
CA GLU A 379 20.54 29.07 -1.19
C GLU A 379 21.95 29.17 -1.79
N ASN A 380 22.13 30.07 -2.76
CA ASN A 380 23.38 30.29 -3.50
C ASN A 380 23.92 29.05 -4.27
N ALA A 381 23.06 28.08 -4.58
CA ALA A 381 23.47 26.93 -5.40
C ALA A 381 23.73 27.34 -6.86
N ASN A 382 24.86 26.88 -7.40
CA ASN A 382 25.14 27.00 -8.82
C ASN A 382 24.42 25.88 -9.59
N VAL A 383 23.51 26.25 -10.48
CA VAL A 383 22.81 25.29 -11.36
C VAL A 383 23.62 25.07 -12.63
N PHE A 384 24.35 23.97 -12.68
CA PHE A 384 25.27 23.67 -13.78
C PHE A 384 24.61 23.01 -15.02
N LYS A 385 23.30 22.72 -14.97
CA LYS A 385 22.59 22.01 -16.04
C LYS A 385 21.46 22.88 -16.62
N PRO A 386 21.51 23.24 -17.92
CA PRO A 386 20.49 24.07 -18.55
C PRO A 386 19.06 23.52 -18.39
N ASN A 387 18.87 22.21 -18.56
CA ASN A 387 17.56 21.57 -18.40
C ASN A 387 17.01 21.66 -16.97
N ALA A 388 17.88 21.74 -15.95
CA ALA A 388 17.43 21.86 -14.57
C ALA A 388 16.82 23.24 -14.31
N ASN A 389 17.37 24.32 -14.89
CA ASN A 389 16.78 25.65 -14.79
C ASN A 389 15.37 25.69 -15.41
N VAL A 390 15.19 25.11 -16.60
CA VAL A 390 13.87 25.03 -17.25
C VAL A 390 12.85 24.30 -16.36
N TYR A 391 13.26 23.24 -15.68
CA TYR A 391 12.36 22.49 -14.79
C TYR A 391 12.07 23.25 -13.49
N ILE A 392 13.05 23.96 -12.95
CA ILE A 392 12.86 24.85 -11.78
C ILE A 392 11.89 25.97 -12.15
N GLU A 393 12.10 26.67 -13.26
CA GLU A 393 11.18 27.70 -13.75
C GLU A 393 9.75 27.15 -13.95
N SER A 394 9.63 25.95 -14.53
CA SER A 394 8.34 25.28 -14.67
C SER A 394 7.68 24.94 -13.32
N LEU A 395 8.46 24.54 -12.31
CA LEU A 395 7.96 24.35 -10.93
C LEU A 395 7.42 25.65 -10.36
N MET A 396 8.19 26.74 -10.48
CA MET A 396 7.81 28.06 -9.99
C MET A 396 6.53 28.58 -10.65
N GLU A 397 6.41 28.39 -11.96
CA GLU A 397 5.24 28.81 -12.74
C GLU A 397 3.99 27.98 -12.41
N LYS A 398 4.05 26.64 -12.58
CA LYS A 398 2.91 25.74 -12.39
C LYS A 398 2.33 25.82 -10.97
N CYS A 399 3.20 25.90 -9.98
CA CYS A 399 2.82 25.92 -8.58
C CYS A 399 2.63 27.35 -8.02
N GLY A 400 2.79 28.40 -8.84
CA GLY A 400 2.62 29.78 -8.39
C GLY A 400 3.60 30.21 -7.30
N PHE A 401 4.76 29.54 -7.19
CA PHE A 401 5.75 29.88 -6.19
C PHE A 401 6.48 31.18 -6.54
N ARG A 402 6.67 32.02 -5.53
CA ARG A 402 7.65 33.11 -5.57
C ARG A 402 9.04 32.55 -5.30
N GLU A 403 9.14 31.58 -4.40
CA GLU A 403 10.38 30.89 -4.07
C GLU A 403 10.11 29.44 -3.65
N PHE A 404 10.97 28.52 -4.09
CA PHE A 404 11.07 27.16 -3.59
C PHE A 404 12.53 26.90 -3.24
N GLN A 405 12.82 26.66 -1.97
CA GLN A 405 14.18 26.44 -1.47
C GLN A 405 14.30 25.10 -0.76
N THR A 406 15.52 24.57 -0.71
CA THR A 406 15.87 23.41 0.10
C THR A 406 17.06 23.72 1.00
N CYS A 407 17.15 23.01 2.13
CA CYS A 407 18.34 23.02 2.98
C CYS A 407 18.73 21.58 3.33
N GLU A 408 20.02 21.33 3.53
CA GLU A 408 20.43 20.04 4.08
C GLU A 408 20.07 19.96 5.55
N VAL A 409 19.50 18.84 5.96
CA VAL A 409 19.04 18.59 7.32
C VAL A 409 19.87 17.50 8.00
N ARG A 410 19.77 17.41 9.32
CA ARG A 410 20.65 16.55 10.14
C ARG A 410 20.02 15.17 10.30
N HIS A 411 20.19 14.32 9.29
CA HIS A 411 19.66 12.96 9.27
C HIS A 411 20.63 12.00 8.54
N CYS A 412 20.25 11.46 7.39
CA CYS A 412 21.13 10.72 6.51
C CYS A 412 21.79 11.64 5.47
N LYS A 413 22.79 11.11 4.74
CA LYS A 413 23.46 11.88 3.69
C LYS A 413 22.47 12.26 2.59
N ASN A 414 22.50 13.53 2.18
CA ASN A 414 21.57 14.08 1.18
C ASN A 414 20.10 14.00 1.62
N ALA A 415 19.84 14.25 2.90
CA ALA A 415 18.50 14.57 3.41
C ALA A 415 18.23 16.07 3.33
N PHE A 416 17.01 16.43 2.94
CA PHE A 416 16.61 17.82 2.75
C PHE A 416 15.27 18.15 3.42
N GLY A 417 15.19 19.35 3.98
CA GLY A 417 13.93 20.06 4.20
C GLY A 417 13.66 21.01 3.03
N CYS A 418 12.41 21.45 2.87
CA CYS A 418 12.04 22.44 1.85
C CYS A 418 11.20 23.59 2.41
N SER A 419 11.31 24.75 1.77
CA SER A 419 10.45 25.90 1.98
C SER A 419 9.75 26.29 0.69
N MET A 420 8.43 26.47 0.76
CA MET A 420 7.57 26.90 -0.34
C MET A 420 6.97 28.25 -0.01
N VAL A 421 7.36 29.28 -0.75
CA VAL A 421 6.83 30.65 -0.63
C VAL A 421 5.97 30.94 -1.84
N HIS A 422 4.68 31.12 -1.64
CA HIS A 422 3.74 31.34 -2.75
C HIS A 422 3.54 32.83 -3.06
N LYS A 423 3.18 33.14 -4.31
CA LYS A 423 2.93 34.53 -4.76
C LYS A 423 1.78 35.21 -3.99
N SER A 424 0.85 34.44 -3.41
CA SER A 424 -0.22 34.98 -2.55
C SER A 424 0.21 35.26 -1.10
N GLY A 425 1.46 35.00 -0.73
CA GLY A 425 2.07 35.48 0.51
C GLY A 425 2.21 34.46 1.64
N TRP A 426 1.67 33.24 1.50
CA TRP A 426 1.91 32.18 2.49
C TRP A 426 3.27 31.51 2.30
N LYS A 427 3.80 30.97 3.41
CA LYS A 427 5.04 30.18 3.46
C LYS A 427 4.83 28.88 4.23
N VAL A 428 5.04 27.75 3.56
CA VAL A 428 4.98 26.41 4.18
C VAL A 428 6.39 25.81 4.19
N VAL A 429 6.80 25.27 5.33
CA VAL A 429 8.11 24.62 5.53
C VAL A 429 7.87 23.16 5.91
N TYR A 430 8.63 22.25 5.31
CA TYR A 430 8.61 20.82 5.61
C TYR A 430 10.01 20.35 5.98
N SER A 431 10.14 19.69 7.13
CA SER A 431 11.44 19.28 7.67
C SER A 431 12.07 18.11 6.93
N GLY A 432 11.26 17.18 6.39
CA GLY A 432 11.70 15.79 6.23
C GLY A 432 12.07 15.19 7.60
N ASP A 433 12.96 14.21 7.62
CA ASP A 433 13.52 13.67 8.87
C ASP A 433 14.77 14.44 9.26
N THR A 434 14.87 14.82 10.54
CA THR A 434 16.00 15.61 11.04
C THR A 434 16.05 15.69 12.56
N MET A 435 17.27 15.67 13.10
CA MET A 435 17.58 16.33 14.39
C MET A 435 17.33 17.84 14.28
N PRO A 436 17.20 18.59 15.41
CA PRO A 436 17.16 20.05 15.36
C PRO A 436 18.29 20.64 14.51
N CYS A 437 17.90 21.44 13.52
CA CYS A 437 18.78 21.93 12.46
C CYS A 437 18.63 23.44 12.27
N ALA A 438 19.72 24.20 12.47
CA ALA A 438 19.72 25.66 12.32
C ALA A 438 19.41 26.10 10.87
N ALA A 439 19.91 25.37 9.87
CA ALA A 439 19.65 25.69 8.47
C ALA A 439 18.14 25.63 8.13
N LEU A 440 17.40 24.70 8.75
CA LEU A 440 15.94 24.63 8.59
C LEU A 440 15.25 25.84 9.23
N VAL A 441 15.69 26.24 10.43
CA VAL A 441 15.20 27.44 11.13
C VAL A 441 15.42 28.70 10.28
N ASP A 442 16.63 28.88 9.75
CA ASP A 442 17.02 30.06 8.98
C ASP A 442 16.26 30.14 7.66
N MET A 443 16.23 29.06 6.88
CA MET A 443 15.44 28.96 5.64
C MET A 443 13.94 29.17 5.92
N GLY A 444 13.46 28.63 7.03
CA GLY A 444 12.04 28.62 7.38
C GLY A 444 11.51 29.88 8.03
N LYS A 445 12.35 30.86 8.37
CA LYS A 445 11.99 32.04 9.16
C LYS A 445 10.66 32.68 8.75
N ASP A 446 9.84 33.00 9.75
CA ASP A 446 8.49 33.60 9.62
C ASP A 446 7.51 32.74 8.80
N ALA A 447 7.65 31.41 8.85
CA ALA A 447 6.74 30.48 8.18
C ALA A 447 5.29 30.67 8.61
N SER A 448 4.37 30.60 7.65
CA SER A 448 2.93 30.53 7.96
C SER A 448 2.57 29.18 8.59
N LEU A 449 3.25 28.11 8.16
CA LEU A 449 3.16 26.79 8.75
C LEU A 449 4.49 26.06 8.64
N LEU A 450 4.95 25.49 9.74
CA LEU A 450 5.99 24.48 9.78
C LEU A 450 5.35 23.10 9.95
N ILE A 451 5.65 22.16 9.07
CA ILE A 451 5.37 20.72 9.24
C ILE A 451 6.71 20.08 9.64
N HIS A 452 6.81 19.67 10.91
CA HIS A 452 8.05 19.14 11.47
C HIS A 452 7.88 17.69 11.93
N GLU A 453 8.88 16.86 11.69
CA GLU A 453 8.95 15.52 12.27
C GLU A 453 9.05 15.59 13.81
N ALA A 454 8.35 14.70 14.49
CA ALA A 454 8.38 14.55 15.94
C ALA A 454 8.40 13.06 16.25
N THR A 455 9.44 12.38 15.75
CA THR A 455 9.46 10.92 15.70
C THR A 455 9.46 10.33 17.10
N LEU A 456 10.23 10.89 18.04
CA LEU A 456 10.34 10.36 19.39
C LEU A 456 9.58 11.19 20.44
N GLU A 457 9.19 10.53 21.52
CA GLU A 457 8.63 11.18 22.71
C GLU A 457 9.74 11.92 23.47
N ASP A 458 9.35 12.91 24.28
CA ASP A 458 10.30 13.55 25.20
C ASP A 458 10.76 12.55 26.29
N GLY A 459 12.02 12.66 26.72
CA GLY A 459 12.70 11.66 27.55
C GLY A 459 13.42 10.56 26.74
N MET A 460 13.33 10.60 25.41
CA MET A 460 14.03 9.69 24.49
C MET A 460 15.16 10.39 23.71
N GLU A 461 15.76 11.44 24.26
CA GLU A 461 16.72 12.30 23.55
C GLU A 461 17.95 11.53 23.06
N GLU A 462 18.44 10.54 23.83
CA GLU A 462 19.56 9.69 23.41
C GLU A 462 19.22 8.86 22.17
N GLU A 463 18.04 8.23 22.14
CA GLU A 463 17.55 7.46 20.99
C GLU A 463 17.27 8.39 19.80
N ALA A 464 16.81 9.62 20.05
CA ALA A 464 16.57 10.62 19.03
C ALA A 464 17.89 10.99 18.33
N ILE A 465 18.96 11.22 19.11
CA ILE A 465 20.31 11.47 18.61
C ILE A 465 20.83 10.27 17.80
N GLU A 466 20.71 9.06 18.34
CA GLU A 466 21.21 7.84 17.68
C GLU A 466 20.52 7.59 16.34
N LYS A 467 19.20 7.77 16.30
CA LYS A 467 18.39 7.56 15.09
C LYS A 467 18.31 8.81 14.22
N THR A 468 18.90 9.91 14.64
CA THR A 468 18.94 11.20 13.94
C THR A 468 17.56 11.80 13.64
N HIS A 469 16.69 11.80 14.65
CA HIS A 469 15.33 12.35 14.63
C HIS A 469 15.09 13.36 15.76
N SER A 470 13.96 14.08 15.74
CA SER A 470 13.60 15.01 16.80
C SER A 470 12.66 14.38 17.82
N THR A 471 12.79 14.81 19.09
CA THR A 471 11.70 14.65 20.06
C THR A 471 10.59 15.67 19.79
N THR A 472 9.44 15.51 20.46
CA THR A 472 8.33 16.46 20.34
C THR A 472 8.74 17.88 20.78
N SER A 473 9.34 18.05 21.95
CA SER A 473 9.76 19.37 22.45
C SER A 473 10.82 20.00 21.56
N GLN A 474 11.74 19.20 21.02
CA GLN A 474 12.75 19.66 20.06
C GLN A 474 12.13 20.20 18.77
N ALA A 475 11.13 19.50 18.21
CA ALA A 475 10.40 19.94 17.02
C ALA A 475 9.63 21.26 17.28
N VAL A 476 9.00 21.38 18.45
CA VAL A 476 8.33 22.63 18.87
C VAL A 476 9.33 23.77 19.03
N GLU A 477 10.48 23.54 19.68
CA GLU A 477 11.53 24.56 19.84
C GLU A 477 12.05 25.08 18.49
N VAL A 478 12.28 24.17 17.52
CA VAL A 478 12.65 24.55 16.15
C VAL A 478 11.61 25.48 15.53
N GLY A 479 10.32 25.15 15.66
CA GLY A 479 9.24 26.01 15.16
C GLY A 479 9.14 27.36 15.85
N MET A 480 9.35 27.41 17.17
CA MET A 480 9.37 28.67 17.93
C MET A 480 10.54 29.55 17.51
N ARG A 481 11.75 28.97 17.35
CA ARG A 481 12.95 29.69 16.86
C ARG A 481 12.80 30.17 15.41
N MET A 482 12.07 29.42 14.59
CA MET A 482 11.69 29.80 13.22
C MET A 482 10.71 30.97 13.20
N ASN A 483 10.14 31.37 14.34
CA ASN A 483 8.99 32.28 14.42
C ASN A 483 7.83 31.78 13.52
N ALA A 484 7.63 30.46 13.48
CA ALA A 484 6.54 29.88 12.71
C ALA A 484 5.20 30.28 13.34
N LYS A 485 4.26 30.72 12.51
CA LYS A 485 2.92 31.09 12.98
C LYS A 485 2.18 29.88 13.55
N PHE A 486 2.36 28.73 12.91
CA PHE A 486 1.80 27.44 13.34
C PHE A 486 2.82 26.33 13.11
N ILE A 487 2.77 25.31 13.97
CA ILE A 487 3.65 24.14 13.94
C ILE A 487 2.75 22.90 13.90
N MET A 488 2.87 22.08 12.88
CA MET A 488 2.23 20.78 12.78
C MET A 488 3.26 19.69 12.99
N LEU A 489 3.12 18.93 14.07
CA LEU A 489 3.94 17.76 14.34
C LEU A 489 3.48 16.59 13.47
N ASN A 490 4.43 15.89 12.89
CA ASN A 490 4.20 14.79 11.96
C ASN A 490 5.23 13.67 12.17
N HIS A 491 5.14 12.59 11.40
CA HIS A 491 6.14 11.52 11.36
C HIS A 491 6.37 10.81 12.72
N PHE A 492 5.29 10.47 13.41
CA PHE A 492 5.36 9.89 14.75
C PHE A 492 5.87 8.44 14.71
N SER A 493 6.74 8.08 15.67
CA SER A 493 7.07 6.68 15.92
C SER A 493 5.81 5.92 16.29
N GLN A 494 5.63 4.79 15.62
CA GLN A 494 4.48 3.93 15.83
C GLN A 494 4.59 3.03 17.06
N ARG A 495 5.79 2.92 17.63
CA ARG A 495 6.05 2.11 18.83
C ARG A 495 5.63 2.83 20.12
N TYR A 496 5.58 4.16 20.08
CA TYR A 496 5.38 5.05 21.21
C TYR A 496 4.14 5.90 20.91
N ALA A 497 2.97 5.29 21.04
CA ALA A 497 1.68 5.86 20.60
C ALA A 497 1.03 6.73 21.69
N LYS A 498 1.76 7.65 22.32
CA LYS A 498 1.16 8.64 23.22
C LYS A 498 0.97 9.96 22.49
N ILE A 499 -0.16 10.61 22.76
CA ILE A 499 -0.34 12.02 22.40
C ILE A 499 0.69 12.81 23.22
N PRO A 500 1.57 13.62 22.59
CA PRO A 500 2.45 14.50 23.33
C PRO A 500 1.65 15.45 24.22
N LEU A 501 2.09 15.59 25.48
CA LEU A 501 1.52 16.57 26.41
C LEU A 501 2.24 17.90 26.19
N PHE A 502 1.49 18.97 25.94
CA PHE A 502 2.04 20.31 25.71
C PHE A 502 1.80 21.21 26.93
N SER A 503 2.67 22.20 27.12
CA SER A 503 2.42 23.30 28.04
C SER A 503 1.28 24.19 27.54
N GLU A 504 0.55 24.83 28.46
CA GLU A 504 -0.56 25.74 28.11
C GLU A 504 -0.15 26.81 27.08
N ASP A 505 1.04 27.40 27.22
CA ASP A 505 1.58 28.46 26.35
C ASP A 505 1.92 28.02 24.91
N SER A 506 2.17 26.73 24.68
CA SER A 506 2.48 26.18 23.35
C SER A 506 1.24 25.64 22.62
N SER A 507 0.14 25.44 23.35
CA SER A 507 -1.05 24.73 22.87
C SER A 507 -1.84 25.45 21.77
N GLU A 508 -1.69 26.77 21.62
CA GLU A 508 -2.42 27.55 20.60
C GLU A 508 -1.76 27.52 19.21
N LYS A 509 -0.46 27.20 19.12
CA LYS A 509 0.30 27.21 17.86
C LYS A 509 0.65 25.82 17.34
N VAL A 510 0.57 24.80 18.18
CA VAL A 510 1.03 23.44 17.88
C VAL A 510 -0.16 22.52 17.62
N GLY A 511 -0.12 21.81 16.49
CA GLY A 511 -1.06 20.76 16.13
C GLY A 511 -0.37 19.41 15.95
N ILE A 512 -1.15 18.33 16.04
CA ILE A 512 -0.71 16.96 15.78
C ILE A 512 -1.38 16.49 14.49
N ALA A 513 -0.59 16.04 13.52
CA ALA A 513 -1.11 15.48 12.29
C ALA A 513 -1.73 14.09 12.54
N PHE A 514 -2.84 13.81 11.86
CA PHE A 514 -3.43 12.49 11.73
C PHE A 514 -3.62 12.17 10.26
N ASP A 515 -3.61 10.89 9.90
CA ASP A 515 -3.95 10.47 8.54
C ASP A 515 -5.34 11.00 8.16
N HIS A 516 -5.46 11.50 6.93
CA HIS A 516 -6.62 12.16 6.35
C HIS A 516 -7.08 13.45 7.05
N MET A 517 -6.29 14.01 7.95
CA MET A 517 -6.48 15.37 8.46
C MET A 517 -6.29 16.36 7.30
N GLN A 518 -7.22 17.31 7.16
CA GLN A 518 -7.15 18.41 6.20
C GLN A 518 -7.20 19.76 6.92
N VAL A 519 -6.32 20.68 6.55
CA VAL A 519 -6.25 22.02 7.13
C VAL A 519 -5.93 23.08 6.08
N THR A 520 -6.27 24.35 6.33
CA THR A 520 -5.99 25.46 5.40
C THR A 520 -5.13 26.53 6.06
N VAL A 521 -4.30 27.25 5.28
CA VAL A 521 -3.47 28.35 5.79
C VAL A 521 -4.02 29.70 5.29
N PRO A 522 -4.21 30.72 6.17
CA PRO A 522 -3.93 30.72 7.60
C PRO A 522 -4.91 29.82 8.37
N LEU A 523 -4.36 29.05 9.32
CA LEU A 523 -5.16 28.20 10.20
C LEU A 523 -6.05 29.11 11.05
N LYS A 524 -7.37 29.02 10.85
CA LYS A 524 -8.35 29.78 11.66
C LYS A 524 -8.68 29.06 12.96
N GLU A 525 -8.62 27.74 12.95
CA GLU A 525 -8.88 26.85 14.06
C GLU A 525 -7.87 25.71 13.97
N LEU A 526 -6.98 25.58 14.96
CA LEU A 526 -6.26 24.35 15.21
C LEU A 526 -7.10 23.55 16.22
N PRO A 527 -7.25 22.24 16.06
CA PRO A 527 -7.85 21.44 17.10
C PRO A 527 -6.85 21.44 18.26
N GLY A 528 -7.10 22.32 19.24
CA GLY A 528 -6.31 22.38 20.46
C GLY A 528 -6.27 20.99 21.09
N VAL A 529 -5.12 20.63 21.62
CA VAL A 529 -4.82 19.29 22.19
C VAL A 529 -5.86 18.88 23.24
N TRP A 530 -6.51 19.86 23.86
CA TRP A 530 -7.59 19.74 24.84
C TRP A 530 -8.83 18.97 24.38
N ASN A 531 -9.14 18.90 23.08
CA ASN A 531 -10.34 18.20 22.60
C ASN A 531 -10.17 16.68 22.40
N PHE A 532 -8.93 16.17 22.39
CA PHE A 532 -8.67 14.75 22.12
C PHE A 532 -8.54 13.90 23.39
N THR A 533 -8.21 14.51 24.53
CA THR A 533 -7.98 13.80 25.81
C THR A 533 -9.27 13.38 26.52
N GLY A 534 -10.39 14.09 26.29
CA GLY A 534 -11.67 13.83 26.96
C GLY A 534 -12.50 12.66 26.41
N LEU A 535 -12.16 12.12 25.24
CA LEU A 535 -12.98 11.13 24.52
C LEU A 535 -12.43 9.70 24.56
N GLY A 536 -11.28 9.44 25.22
CA GLY A 536 -10.65 8.11 25.23
C GLY A 536 -10.37 7.58 23.82
N LEU A 537 -10.13 8.48 22.86
CA LEU A 537 -10.02 8.17 21.44
C LEU A 537 -8.62 7.76 20.99
N ILE A 538 -7.65 7.75 21.91
CA ILE A 538 -6.30 7.23 21.73
C ILE A 538 -5.84 6.58 23.03
#